data_AF-X0S4H7-F1
#
_entry.id   AF-X0S4H7-F1
#
_cell.length_a   1.000
_cell.length_b   1.000
_cell.length_c   1.000
_cell.angle_alpha   90.00
_cell.angle_beta   90.00
_cell.angle_gamma   90.00
#
_symmetry.space_group_name_H-M   'P 1'
#
loop_
_entity.id
_entity.type
_entity.pdbx_description
1 polymer ?
#
loop_
_entity_poly.entity_id
_entity_poly.type
_entity_poly.pdbx_seq_one_letter_code
_entity_poly.pdbx_strand_id
1 'polypeptide(L)'
;MFRACLLAAQRILNQKPPEQFIDQTAEALQASPAELNLVSSWYANFKLACPFLYNGVCTIYKQRPLACREYFVKGSAEVCRGERGTAEVVQMPVQLPNALAQLASELEDTSAEAVILPLTLVWYEQNPERAERTWPATMVVKRFFEIVKEMASKNSTAVVA
;
A
#
# COMPACT_ATOMS: atom_id res chain seq x y z
N MET A 1 -8.73 -18.72 2.81
CA MET A 1 -7.75 -17.62 2.66
C MET A 1 -7.05 -17.68 1.30
N PHE A 2 -6.15 -18.64 1.06
CA PHE A 2 -5.38 -18.76 -0.20
C PHE A 2 -6.23 -18.72 -1.48
N ARG A 3 -7.32 -19.48 -1.56
CA ARG A 3 -8.23 -19.46 -2.71
C ARG A 3 -8.81 -18.07 -3.00
N ALA A 4 -9.13 -17.29 -1.98
CA ALA A 4 -9.68 -15.93 -2.16
C ALA A 4 -8.60 -14.97 -2.68
N CYS A 5 -7.36 -15.07 -2.19
CA CYS A 5 -6.22 -14.31 -2.73
C CYS A 5 -6.02 -14.63 -4.22
N LEU A 6 -5.96 -15.92 -4.58
CA LEU A 6 -5.71 -16.36 -5.95
C LEU A 6 -6.82 -15.93 -6.91
N LEU A 7 -8.09 -16.02 -6.51
CA LEU A 7 -9.21 -15.55 -7.33
C LEU A 7 -9.18 -14.03 -7.54
N ALA A 8 -8.80 -13.27 -6.50
CA ALA A 8 -8.62 -11.82 -6.61
C ALA A 8 -7.44 -11.46 -7.53
N ALA A 9 -6.30 -12.16 -7.37
CA ALA A 9 -5.14 -12.01 -8.23
C ALA A 9 -5.48 -12.30 -9.70
N GLN A 10 -6.17 -13.41 -9.98
CA GLN A 10 -6.60 -13.77 -11.33
C GLN A 10 -7.51 -12.70 -11.94
N ARG A 11 -8.44 -12.14 -11.16
CA ARG A 11 -9.30 -11.05 -11.65
C ARG A 11 -8.49 -9.82 -12.04
N ILE A 12 -7.52 -9.43 -11.20
CA ILE A 12 -6.64 -8.28 -11.46
C ILE A 12 -5.83 -8.51 -12.73
N LEU A 13 -5.15 -9.66 -12.83
CA LEU A 13 -4.27 -9.99 -13.96
C LEU A 13 -5.02 -10.16 -15.28
N ASN A 14 -6.31 -10.53 -15.24
CA ASN A 14 -7.15 -10.65 -16.44
C ASN A 14 -7.66 -9.30 -16.96
N GLN A 15 -7.39 -8.18 -16.28
CA GLN A 15 -7.74 -6.86 -16.75
C GLN A 15 -6.48 -6.02 -16.95
N LYS A 16 -6.43 -5.28 -18.05
CA LYS A 16 -5.35 -4.33 -18.26
C LYS A 16 -5.47 -3.17 -17.27
N PRO A 17 -4.38 -2.75 -16.61
CA PRO A 17 -4.38 -1.49 -15.87
C PRO A 17 -4.58 -0.31 -16.83
N PRO A 18 -4.93 0.89 -16.32
CA PRO A 18 -5.03 2.08 -17.16
C PRO A 18 -3.71 2.32 -17.92
N GLU A 19 -3.78 2.67 -19.21
CA GLU A 19 -2.60 2.78 -20.09
C GLU A 19 -1.51 3.70 -19.54
N GLN A 20 -1.91 4.74 -18.83
CA GLN A 20 -1.02 5.69 -18.17
C GLN A 20 -0.15 5.05 -17.09
N PHE A 21 -0.38 3.80 -16.69
CA PHE A 21 0.39 3.07 -15.67
C PHE A 21 1.07 1.83 -16.23
N ILE A 22 1.06 1.67 -17.56
CA ILE A 22 1.81 0.64 -18.28
C ILE A 22 3.15 1.27 -18.70
N ASP A 23 4.27 0.61 -18.41
CA ASP A 23 5.64 1.02 -18.77
C ASP A 23 6.23 2.27 -18.10
N GLN A 24 5.74 2.66 -16.93
CA GLN A 24 6.40 3.70 -16.13
C GLN A 24 7.55 3.09 -15.33
N THR A 25 8.78 3.34 -15.76
CA THR A 25 9.97 3.12 -14.94
C THR A 25 9.97 4.11 -13.77
N ALA A 26 10.52 3.68 -12.64
CA ALA A 26 10.39 4.34 -11.35
C ALA A 26 11.00 5.75 -11.22
N GLU A 27 11.58 6.29 -12.28
CA GLU A 27 12.09 7.66 -12.35
C GLU A 27 11.00 8.70 -12.66
N ALA A 28 9.78 8.25 -12.98
CA ALA A 28 8.56 9.06 -13.03
C ALA A 28 7.54 8.40 -12.10
N LEU A 29 6.82 9.07 -11.18
CA LEU A 29 5.96 10.22 -11.42
C LEU A 29 5.67 11.03 -10.16
N GLN A 30 5.60 12.34 -10.33
CA GLN A 30 4.58 13.13 -9.64
C GLN A 30 3.22 12.82 -10.28
N ALA A 31 2.61 11.69 -9.92
CA ALA A 31 1.29 11.34 -10.45
C ALA A 31 0.30 12.41 -10.02
N SER A 32 -0.38 13.01 -10.99
CA SER A 32 -1.42 14.00 -10.72
C SER A 32 -2.57 13.36 -9.92
N PRO A 33 -3.35 14.14 -9.15
CA PRO A 33 -4.52 13.62 -8.46
C PRO A 33 -5.51 12.91 -9.40
N ALA A 34 -5.61 13.35 -10.66
CA ALA A 34 -6.45 12.73 -11.67
C ALA A 34 -5.98 11.31 -12.04
N GLU A 35 -4.67 11.12 -12.22
CA GLU A 35 -4.07 9.81 -12.53
C GLU A 35 -4.23 8.83 -11.36
N LEU A 36 -4.00 9.30 -10.12
CA LEU A 36 -4.22 8.48 -8.92
C LEU A 36 -5.69 8.05 -8.79
N ASN A 37 -6.63 8.93 -9.12
CA ASN A 37 -8.06 8.61 -9.13
C ASN A 37 -8.43 7.57 -10.20
N LEU A 38 -7.74 7.54 -11.35
CA LEU A 38 -7.95 6.54 -12.38
C LEU A 38 -7.55 5.14 -11.90
N VAL A 39 -6.39 5.00 -11.26
CA VAL A 39 -5.96 3.72 -10.66
C VAL A 39 -6.90 3.29 -9.54
N SER A 40 -7.26 4.23 -8.67
CA SER A 40 -8.20 3.97 -7.57
C SER A 40 -9.55 3.46 -8.09
N SER A 41 -10.09 4.10 -9.13
CA SER A 41 -11.36 3.73 -9.75
C SER A 41 -11.28 2.38 -10.46
N TRP A 42 -10.20 2.13 -11.21
CA TRP A 42 -9.93 0.84 -11.84
C TRP A 42 -9.88 -0.28 -10.80
N TYR A 43 -9.14 -0.09 -9.72
CA TYR A 43 -9.02 -1.08 -8.65
C TYR A 43 -10.35 -1.30 -7.89
N ALA A 44 -11.10 -0.22 -7.62
CA ALA A 44 -12.39 -0.29 -6.95
C ALA A 44 -13.45 -1.07 -7.78
N ASN A 45 -13.39 -0.98 -9.11
CA ASN A 45 -14.34 -1.63 -10.02
C ASN A 45 -14.27 -3.16 -9.98
N PHE A 46 -13.17 -3.76 -9.52
CA PHE A 46 -13.10 -5.21 -9.31
C PHE A 46 -13.99 -5.71 -8.16
N LYS A 47 -14.43 -4.82 -7.26
CA LYS A 47 -15.26 -5.14 -6.08
C LYS A 47 -14.70 -6.33 -5.29
N LEU A 48 -13.39 -6.33 -5.08
CA LEU A 48 -12.69 -7.41 -4.39
C LEU A 48 -12.96 -7.33 -2.89
N ALA A 49 -13.50 -8.42 -2.32
CA ALA A 49 -13.47 -8.58 -0.88
C ALA A 49 -12.04 -8.82 -0.41
N CYS A 50 -11.67 -8.27 0.74
CA CYS A 50 -10.38 -8.57 1.36
C CYS A 50 -10.30 -10.10 1.62
N PRO A 51 -9.22 -10.77 1.16
CA PRO A 51 -9.13 -12.24 1.20
C PRO A 51 -8.98 -12.80 2.62
N PHE A 52 -8.74 -11.91 3.60
CA PHE A 52 -8.64 -12.24 5.02
C PHE A 52 -9.96 -12.09 5.78
N LEU A 53 -11.04 -11.63 5.13
CA LEU A 53 -12.35 -11.55 5.75
C LEU A 53 -13.01 -12.93 5.79
N TYR A 54 -13.53 -13.29 6.96
CA TYR A 54 -14.43 -14.40 7.17
C TYR A 54 -15.65 -13.88 7.93
N ASN A 55 -16.84 -14.02 7.34
CA ASN A 55 -18.10 -13.46 7.86
C ASN A 55 -17.97 -11.97 8.26
N GLY A 56 -17.30 -11.17 7.42
CA GLY A 56 -17.08 -9.74 7.67
C GLY A 56 -16.02 -9.41 8.72
N VAL A 57 -15.39 -10.40 9.36
CA VAL A 57 -14.35 -10.22 10.36
C VAL A 57 -12.97 -10.55 9.78
N CYS A 58 -12.00 -9.69 10.05
CA CYS A 58 -10.61 -9.93 9.63
C CYS A 58 -9.99 -11.05 10.47
N THR A 59 -9.67 -12.18 9.83
CA THR A 59 -9.06 -13.36 10.47
C THR A 59 -7.62 -13.13 10.92
N ILE A 60 -6.91 -12.17 10.31
CA ILE A 60 -5.53 -11.81 10.65
C ILE A 60 -5.46 -10.52 11.48
N TYR A 61 -6.48 -10.20 12.28
CA TYR A 61 -6.56 -8.91 12.98
C TYR A 61 -5.25 -8.50 13.68
N LYS A 62 -4.61 -9.46 14.38
CA LYS A 62 -3.35 -9.24 15.10
C LYS A 62 -2.17 -8.95 14.15
N GLN A 63 -2.17 -9.56 12.97
CA GLN A 63 -1.13 -9.44 11.93
C GLN A 63 -1.55 -8.52 10.77
N ARG A 64 -2.52 -7.63 10.97
CA ARG A 64 -2.98 -6.71 9.91
C ARG A 64 -1.80 -5.92 9.32
N PRO A 65 -1.69 -5.86 7.98
CA PRO A 65 -0.68 -5.05 7.30
C PRO A 65 -0.73 -3.59 7.76
N LEU A 66 0.43 -2.90 7.71
CA LEU A 66 0.54 -1.50 8.13
C LEU A 66 -0.42 -0.57 7.38
N ALA A 67 -0.61 -0.78 6.08
CA ALA A 67 -1.60 -0.04 5.29
C ALA A 67 -3.01 -0.10 5.91
N CYS A 68 -3.43 -1.25 6.46
CA CYS A 68 -4.72 -1.41 7.13
C CYS A 68 -4.75 -0.82 8.56
N ARG A 69 -3.60 -0.49 9.14
CA ARG A 69 -3.47 0.11 10.48
C ARG A 69 -3.36 1.63 10.45
N GLU A 70 -3.07 2.20 9.29
CA GLU A 70 -2.87 3.65 9.12
C GLU A 70 -3.91 4.31 8.22
N TYR A 71 -4.66 3.52 7.44
CA TYR A 71 -5.71 4.05 6.60
C TYR A 71 -6.99 4.31 7.40
N PHE A 72 -7.03 5.47 8.05
CA PHE A 72 -8.22 5.97 8.74
C PHE A 72 -8.98 6.95 7.87
N VAL A 73 -10.30 6.82 7.88
CA VAL A 73 -11.20 7.76 7.19
C VAL A 73 -12.15 8.39 8.19
N LYS A 74 -12.44 9.67 8.03
CA LYS A 74 -13.48 10.41 8.76
C LYS A 74 -14.60 10.81 7.80
N GLY A 75 -15.85 10.70 8.24
CA GLY A 75 -17.03 10.98 7.41
C GLY A 75 -18.31 10.41 8.01
N SER A 76 -19.45 10.56 7.31
CA SER A 76 -20.72 9.95 7.72
C SER A 76 -20.65 8.42 7.64
N ALA A 77 -21.24 7.72 8.60
CA ALA A 77 -21.39 6.26 8.56
C ALA A 77 -22.24 5.77 7.38
N GLU A 78 -23.06 6.65 6.78
CA GLU A 78 -23.82 6.40 5.55
C GLU A 78 -22.89 6.12 4.35
N VAL A 79 -21.74 6.80 4.28
CA VAL A 79 -20.74 6.58 3.23
C VAL A 79 -20.15 5.18 3.30
N CYS A 80 -19.97 4.63 4.51
CA CYS A 80 -19.55 3.23 4.69
C CYS A 80 -20.57 2.22 4.15
N ARG A 81 -21.85 2.61 4.04
CA ARG A 81 -22.93 1.80 3.44
C ARG A 81 -23.08 2.02 1.93
N GLY A 82 -22.23 2.85 1.33
CA GLY A 82 -22.28 3.18 -0.09
C GLY A 82 -23.28 4.29 -0.44
N GLU A 83 -23.79 5.02 0.55
CA GLU A 83 -24.66 6.18 0.33
C GLU A 83 -23.83 7.40 -0.12
N ARG A 84 -24.49 8.43 -0.65
CA ARG A 84 -23.82 9.65 -1.12
C ARG A 84 -23.24 10.44 0.06
N GLY A 85 -21.98 10.85 -0.05
CA GLY A 85 -21.30 11.70 0.93
C GLY A 85 -19.80 11.74 0.68
N THR A 86 -19.06 12.43 1.55
CA THR A 86 -17.60 12.50 1.51
C THR A 86 -16.98 11.73 2.67
N ALA A 87 -15.93 10.98 2.37
CA ALA A 87 -15.01 10.43 3.37
C ALA A 87 -13.62 11.01 3.10
N GLU A 88 -12.99 11.52 4.14
CA GLU A 88 -11.65 12.10 4.07
C GLU A 88 -10.65 11.18 4.76
N VAL A 89 -9.52 10.93 4.10
CA VAL A 89 -8.41 10.20 4.72
C VAL A 89 -7.77 11.08 5.78
N VAL A 90 -7.64 10.55 6.99
CA VAL A 90 -6.92 11.21 8.08
C VAL A 90 -5.44 11.22 7.74
N GLN A 91 -4.84 12.41 7.70
CA GLN A 91 -3.41 12.56 7.43
C GLN A 91 -2.60 12.16 8.66
N MET A 92 -1.76 11.15 8.49
CA MET A 92 -0.85 10.70 9.54
C MET A 92 0.42 11.56 9.52
N PRO A 93 1.00 11.94 10.68
CA PRO A 93 2.25 12.70 10.74
C PRO A 93 3.41 12.02 10.02
N VAL A 94 3.41 10.68 10.03
CA VAL A 94 4.30 9.83 9.23
C VAL A 94 3.46 8.67 8.69
N GLN A 95 3.60 8.37 7.40
CA GLN A 95 3.04 7.17 6.78
C GLN A 95 4.10 6.08 6.83
N LEU A 96 4.01 5.11 7.77
CA LEU A 96 5.05 4.09 7.93
C LEU A 96 5.21 3.18 6.69
N PRO A 97 4.18 2.88 5.88
CA PRO A 97 4.36 2.19 4.61
C PRO A 97 5.38 2.88 3.70
N ASN A 98 5.38 4.22 3.65
CA ASN A 98 6.33 4.97 2.82
C ASN A 98 7.74 4.92 3.42
N ALA A 99 7.86 4.99 4.75
CA ALA A 99 9.16 4.82 5.42
C ALA A 99 9.77 3.44 5.17
N LEU A 100 8.95 2.38 5.18
CA LEU A 100 9.39 1.03 4.84
C LEU A 100 9.71 0.86 3.36
N ALA A 101 8.93 1.48 2.47
CA ALA A 101 9.21 1.45 1.03
C ALA A 101 10.55 2.13 0.71
N GLN A 102 10.85 3.27 1.34
CA GLN A 102 12.16 3.92 1.24
C GLN A 102 13.29 3.05 1.82
N LEU A 103 13.07 2.42 2.98
CA LEU A 103 14.07 1.52 3.55
C LEU A 103 14.37 0.34 2.62
N ALA A 104 13.34 -0.30 2.07
CA ALA A 104 13.50 -1.40 1.14
C ALA A 104 14.24 -0.96 -0.14
N SER A 105 13.91 0.21 -0.68
CA SER A 105 14.57 0.76 -1.87
C SER A 105 16.07 1.04 -1.61
N GLU A 106 16.42 1.58 -0.45
CA GLU A 106 17.82 1.80 -0.05
C GLU A 106 18.59 0.50 0.18
N LEU A 107 17.96 -0.54 0.74
CA LEU A 107 18.59 -1.83 1.02
C LEU A 107 18.82 -2.67 -0.24
N GLU A 108 17.93 -2.53 -1.22
CA GLU A 108 17.96 -3.31 -2.47
C GLU A 108 18.60 -2.55 -3.64
N ASP A 109 18.94 -1.27 -3.46
CA ASP A 109 19.40 -0.36 -4.52
C ASP A 109 18.42 -0.32 -5.71
N THR A 110 17.13 -0.23 -5.37
CA THR A 110 16.03 -0.15 -6.33
C THR A 110 15.18 1.09 -6.04
N SER A 111 14.16 1.31 -6.87
CA SER A 111 13.08 2.22 -6.51
C SER A 111 12.16 1.66 -5.43
N ALA A 112 11.40 2.54 -4.79
CA ALA A 112 10.30 2.14 -3.90
C ALA A 112 9.20 1.41 -4.70
N GLU A 113 8.90 0.18 -4.29
CA GLU A 113 7.89 -0.67 -4.94
C GLU A 113 6.74 -0.98 -3.97
N ALA A 114 5.54 -1.16 -4.52
CA ALA A 114 4.39 -1.64 -3.78
C ALA A 114 3.70 -2.78 -4.54
N VAL A 115 3.30 -3.82 -3.81
CA VAL A 115 2.59 -4.96 -4.38
C VAL A 115 1.14 -4.95 -3.92
N ILE A 116 0.20 -5.05 -4.86
CA ILE A 116 -1.23 -5.20 -4.55
C ILE A 116 -1.42 -6.47 -3.73
N LEU A 117 -2.12 -6.37 -2.59
CA LEU A 117 -2.19 -7.43 -1.57
C LEU A 117 -2.60 -8.83 -2.11
N PRO A 118 -3.63 -8.97 -2.97
CA PRO A 118 -3.90 -10.24 -3.66
C PRO A 118 -2.73 -10.84 -4.44
N LEU A 119 -1.83 -10.03 -4.98
CA LEU A 119 -0.67 -10.44 -5.78
C LEU A 119 0.55 -10.80 -4.94
N THR A 120 0.56 -10.53 -3.63
CA THR A 120 1.75 -10.74 -2.77
C THR A 120 2.27 -12.18 -2.81
N LEU A 121 1.38 -13.18 -2.89
CA LEU A 121 1.78 -14.58 -2.96
C LEU A 121 2.48 -14.92 -4.29
N VAL A 122 1.94 -14.42 -5.40
CA VAL A 122 2.51 -14.62 -6.74
C VAL A 122 3.86 -13.89 -6.83
N TRP A 123 3.93 -12.67 -6.29
CA TRP A 123 5.17 -11.92 -6.21
C TRP A 123 6.24 -12.67 -5.42
N TYR A 124 5.89 -13.24 -4.26
CA TYR A 124 6.81 -14.03 -3.44
C TYR A 124 7.36 -15.23 -4.21
N GLU A 125 6.50 -16.00 -4.89
CA GLU A 125 6.92 -17.16 -5.70
C GLU A 125 7.82 -16.77 -6.87
N GLN A 126 7.62 -15.59 -7.45
CA GLN A 126 8.42 -15.09 -8.58
C GLN A 126 9.72 -14.39 -8.15
N ASN A 127 9.87 -14.05 -6.87
CA ASN A 127 11.02 -13.30 -6.36
C ASN A 127 11.68 -14.01 -5.15
N PRO A 128 12.00 -15.33 -5.23
CA PRO A 128 12.47 -16.10 -4.08
C PRO A 128 13.79 -15.55 -3.51
N GLU A 129 14.72 -15.13 -4.39
CA GLU A 129 15.98 -14.54 -3.97
C GLU A 129 15.76 -13.26 -3.15
N ARG A 130 14.88 -12.36 -3.61
CA ARG A 130 14.56 -11.12 -2.87
C ARG A 130 13.86 -11.43 -1.55
N ALA A 131 12.95 -12.41 -1.55
CA ALA A 131 12.17 -12.77 -0.37
C ALA A 131 13.00 -13.42 0.75
N GLU A 132 14.11 -14.09 0.41
CA GLU A 132 15.02 -14.73 1.36
C GLU A 132 16.19 -13.84 1.81
N ARG A 133 16.36 -12.66 1.20
CA ARG A 133 17.42 -11.71 1.60
C ARG A 133 17.24 -11.26 3.05
N THR A 134 18.36 -11.13 3.73
CA THR A 134 18.42 -10.66 5.11
C THR A 134 19.51 -9.62 5.27
N TRP A 135 19.33 -8.74 6.26
CA TRP A 135 20.30 -7.72 6.64
C TRP A 135 20.46 -7.73 8.15
N PRO A 136 21.59 -7.21 8.69
CA PRO A 136 21.78 -7.09 10.13
C PRO A 136 20.65 -6.28 10.78
N ALA A 137 19.93 -6.89 11.72
CA ALA A 137 18.74 -6.30 12.33
C ALA A 137 18.99 -4.92 12.94
N THR A 138 20.14 -4.72 13.58
CA THR A 138 20.51 -3.44 14.19
C THR A 138 20.68 -2.33 13.15
N MET A 139 21.21 -2.65 11.98
CA MET A 139 21.37 -1.71 10.87
C MET A 139 20.00 -1.32 10.30
N VAL A 140 19.15 -2.30 10.00
CA VAL A 140 17.80 -2.08 9.46
C VAL A 140 16.95 -1.25 10.41
N VAL A 141 16.92 -1.61 11.70
CA VAL A 141 16.14 -0.88 12.70
C VAL A 141 16.65 0.54 12.86
N LYS A 142 17.97 0.74 12.98
CA LYS A 142 18.55 2.07 13.12
C LYS A 142 18.18 2.96 11.92
N ARG A 143 18.35 2.44 10.70
CA ARG A 143 18.04 3.21 9.48
C ARG A 143 16.56 3.51 9.37
N PHE A 144 15.69 2.56 9.69
CA PHE A 144 14.24 2.79 9.74
C PHE A 144 13.86 3.95 10.67
N PHE A 145 14.42 3.99 11.88
CA PHE A 145 14.17 5.08 12.83
C PHE A 145 14.67 6.43 12.33
N GLU A 146 15.81 6.47 11.63
CA GLU A 146 16.32 7.68 10.99
C GLU A 146 15.35 8.20 9.91
N ILE A 147 14.89 7.33 9.01
CA ILE A 147 13.89 7.67 7.98
C ILE A 147 12.60 8.23 8.62
N VAL A 148 12.08 7.56 9.64
CA VAL A 148 10.87 8.02 10.35
C VAL A 148 11.07 9.40 10.98
N LYS A 149 12.23 9.66 11.60
CA LYS A 149 12.56 10.98 12.17
C LYS A 149 12.64 12.05 11.10
N GLU A 150 13.33 11.76 9.99
CA GLU A 150 13.45 12.68 8.87
C GLU A 150 12.08 13.05 8.28
N MET A 151 11.20 12.05 8.06
CA MET A 151 9.83 12.27 7.60
C MET A 151 9.00 13.10 8.59
N ALA A 152 9.08 12.78 9.89
CA ALA A 152 8.36 13.52 10.93
C ALA A 152 8.78 15.00 11.01
N SER A 153 10.09 15.28 10.90
CA SER A 153 10.62 16.65 10.92
C SER A 153 10.18 17.44 9.68
N LYS A 154 10.23 16.84 8.48
CA LYS A 154 9.76 17.49 7.24
C LYS A 154 8.27 17.85 7.34
N ASN A 155 7.44 16.92 7.82
CA ASN A 155 6.00 17.13 7.91
C ASN A 155 5.61 18.13 9.02
N SER A 156 6.36 18.17 10.14
CA SER A 156 6.10 19.15 11.22
C SER A 156 6.34 20.58 10.75
N THR A 157 7.33 20.79 9.86
CA THR A 157 7.63 22.11 9.31
C THR A 157 6.55 22.57 8.32
N ALA A 158 5.91 21.63 7.62
CA ALA A 158 4.84 21.91 6.65
C ALA A 158 3.47 22.21 7.29
N VAL A 159 3.25 21.85 8.56
CA VAL A 159 2.00 22.10 9.29
C VAL A 159 1.98 23.47 9.98
N VAL A 160 3.15 24.12 10.11
CA VAL A 160 3.32 25.43 10.78
C VAL A 160 3.42 26.61 9.78
N ALA A 161 3.48 26.32 8.48
CA ALA A 161 3.49 27.30 7.38
C ALA A 161 2.10 27.39 6.73
#